data_AF-A0A960SYK7-F1
#
_entry.id   AF-A0A960SYK7-F1
#
_cell.length_a   1.000
_cell.length_b   1.000
_cell.length_c   1.000
_cell.angle_alpha   90.00
_cell.angle_beta   90.00
_cell.angle_gamma   90.00
#
_symmetry.space_group_name_H-M   'P 1'
#
loop_
_entity.id
_entity.type
_entity.pdbx_description
1 polymer ?
#
loop_
_entity_poly.entity_id
_entity_poly.type
_entity_poly.pdbx_seq_one_letter_code
_entity_poly.pdbx_strand_id
1 'polypeptide(L)'
;MKTHRKTQSRTGFTLMELMVAMAITTIIVTVLVSITSIATDTWNRSRAELRAMRQGKAMVESMARDFEALVVRKGNEFEWLSAETPQSMPGGSGGNLESSNACDLIFFTAATDRYEGKIGTSTDKGGDVSCVAYKLEYRDPIDAGGSSGNEFKTFVL
;
A
#
# COMPACT_ATOMS: atom_id res chain seq x y z
N MET A 1 -68.32 58.94 3.77
CA MET A 1 -67.65 57.78 4.40
C MET A 1 -66.20 57.75 3.93
N LYS A 2 -65.22 57.98 4.81
CA LYS A 2 -63.79 57.89 4.49
C LYS A 2 -63.24 56.62 5.13
N THR A 3 -62.91 55.62 4.31
CA THR A 3 -62.32 54.35 4.75
C THR A 3 -60.82 54.51 4.94
N HIS A 4 -60.34 54.42 6.17
CA HIS A 4 -58.90 54.41 6.48
C HIS A 4 -58.30 53.05 6.08
N ARG A 5 -57.42 53.06 5.07
CA ARG A 5 -56.64 51.90 4.65
C ARG A 5 -55.50 51.70 5.65
N LYS A 6 -55.49 50.56 6.33
CA LYS A 6 -54.46 50.16 7.30
C LYS A 6 -53.18 49.80 6.54
N THR A 7 -52.13 50.62 6.64
CA THR A 7 -50.79 50.30 6.13
C THR A 7 -50.19 49.19 6.99
N GLN A 8 -49.94 48.01 6.41
CA GLN A 8 -49.14 46.97 7.05
C GLN A 8 -47.70 47.47 7.17
N SER A 9 -47.14 47.50 8.39
CA SER A 9 -45.70 47.71 8.54
C SER A 9 -44.97 46.47 8.00
N ARG A 10 -44.00 46.70 7.12
CA ARG A 10 -43.05 45.66 6.74
C ARG A 10 -42.05 45.54 7.90
N THR A 11 -42.11 44.45 8.62
CA THR A 11 -41.15 44.12 9.68
C THR A 11 -39.86 43.63 9.03
N GLY A 12 -38.81 44.43 9.12
CA GLY A 12 -37.44 44.03 8.78
C GLY A 12 -36.75 43.36 9.98
N PHE A 13 -35.68 42.61 9.70
CA PHE A 13 -34.86 41.99 10.74
C PHE A 13 -34.13 43.05 11.58
N THR A 14 -34.06 42.83 12.90
CA THR A 14 -33.29 43.70 13.80
C THR A 14 -31.80 43.37 13.74
N LEU A 15 -30.92 44.34 14.02
CA LEU A 15 -29.46 44.11 14.04
C LEU A 15 -29.06 43.01 15.03
N MET A 16 -29.72 42.93 16.18
CA MET A 16 -29.49 41.89 17.18
C MET A 16 -29.74 40.49 16.59
N GLU A 17 -30.82 40.35 15.83
CA GLU A 17 -31.23 39.08 15.21
C GLU A 17 -30.21 38.62 14.16
N LEU A 18 -29.67 39.56 13.36
CA LEU A 18 -28.58 39.26 12.42
C LEU A 18 -27.29 38.87 13.15
N MET A 19 -26.95 39.52 14.26
CA MET A 19 -25.76 39.16 15.04
C MET A 19 -25.90 37.77 15.68
N VAL A 20 -27.08 37.45 16.23
CA VAL A 20 -27.37 36.12 16.78
C VAL A 20 -27.34 35.06 15.70
N ALA A 21 -27.95 35.33 14.53
CA ALA A 21 -27.92 34.42 13.40
C ALA A 21 -26.48 34.15 12.94
N MET A 22 -25.66 35.20 12.78
CA MET A 22 -24.26 35.03 12.42
C MET A 22 -23.49 34.25 13.48
N ALA A 23 -23.68 34.53 14.77
CA ALA A 23 -23.02 33.81 15.87
C ALA A 23 -23.38 32.31 15.90
N ILE A 24 -24.65 31.97 15.66
CA ILE A 24 -25.06 30.57 15.60
C ILE A 24 -24.48 29.89 14.35
N THR A 25 -24.51 30.57 13.19
CA THR A 25 -23.96 30.00 11.95
C THR A 25 -22.45 29.76 12.03
N THR A 26 -21.68 30.64 12.66
CA THR A 26 -20.23 30.43 12.82
C THR A 26 -19.97 29.21 13.69
N ILE A 27 -20.68 29.05 14.81
CA ILE A 27 -20.58 27.86 15.67
C ILE A 27 -20.88 26.59 14.87
N ILE A 28 -21.99 26.58 14.12
CA ILE A 28 -22.39 25.41 13.32
C ILE A 28 -21.34 25.08 12.26
N VAL A 29 -20.86 26.08 11.50
CA VAL A 29 -19.83 25.87 10.48
C VAL A 29 -18.54 25.35 11.08
N THR A 30 -18.15 25.85 12.26
CA THR A 30 -16.92 25.41 12.95
C THR A 30 -17.01 23.92 13.32
N VAL A 31 -18.15 23.48 13.85
CA VAL A 31 -18.40 22.06 14.16
C VAL A 31 -18.46 21.20 12.89
N LEU A 32 -19.07 21.71 11.83
CA LEU A 32 -19.16 20.98 10.56
C LEU A 32 -17.78 20.75 9.93
N VAL A 33 -16.92 21.78 9.94
CA VAL A 33 -15.54 21.68 9.45
C VAL A 33 -14.74 20.68 10.29
N SER A 34 -14.87 20.68 11.61
CA SER A 34 -14.13 19.74 12.48
C SER A 34 -14.53 18.28 12.21
N ILE A 35 -15.83 18.00 12.11
CA ILE A 35 -16.33 16.66 11.75
C ILE A 35 -15.84 16.24 10.37
N THR A 36 -15.87 17.17 9.40
CA THR A 36 -15.42 16.91 8.03
C THR A 36 -13.93 16.58 7.99
N SER A 37 -13.11 17.27 8.80
CA SER A 37 -11.68 16.98 8.92
C SER A 37 -11.45 15.55 9.43
N ILE A 38 -12.08 15.17 10.55
CA ILE A 38 -11.94 13.84 11.14
C ILE A 38 -12.38 12.74 10.16
N ALA A 39 -13.49 12.97 9.45
CA ALA A 39 -13.99 12.04 8.44
C ALA A 39 -12.99 11.89 7.27
N THR A 40 -12.41 13.01 6.81
CA THR A 40 -11.43 13.02 5.73
C THR A 40 -10.14 12.32 6.14
N ASP A 41 -9.65 12.57 7.35
CA ASP A 41 -8.44 11.93 7.89
C ASP A 41 -8.62 10.42 8.03
N THR A 42 -9.78 10.00 8.56
CA THR A 42 -10.14 8.58 8.69
C THR A 42 -10.23 7.91 7.32
N TRP A 43 -10.83 8.58 6.35
CA TRP A 43 -10.93 8.08 4.98
C TRP A 43 -9.56 7.91 4.33
N ASN A 44 -8.68 8.91 4.47
CA ASN A 44 -7.32 8.86 3.94
C ASN A 44 -6.51 7.72 4.56
N ARG A 45 -6.61 7.55 5.88
CA ARG A 45 -5.97 6.42 6.59
C ARG A 45 -6.49 5.08 6.09
N SER A 46 -7.81 4.91 5.98
CA SER A 46 -8.42 3.68 5.45
C SER A 46 -7.97 3.39 4.01
N ARG A 47 -7.88 4.42 3.16
CA ARG A 47 -7.37 4.29 1.80
C ARG A 47 -5.91 3.83 1.77
N ALA A 48 -5.05 4.41 2.60
CA ALA A 48 -3.65 4.02 2.70
C ALA A 48 -3.51 2.56 3.15
N GLU A 49 -4.25 2.16 4.18
CA GLU A 49 -4.28 0.78 4.69
C GLU A 49 -4.77 -0.21 3.62
N LEU A 50 -5.85 0.12 2.89
CA LEU A 50 -6.34 -0.68 1.78
C LEU A 50 -5.33 -0.81 0.64
N ARG A 51 -4.46 0.18 0.40
CA ARG A 51 -3.40 0.07 -0.61
C ARG A 51 -2.29 -0.85 -0.15
N ALA A 52 -1.83 -0.70 1.09
CA ALA A 52 -0.84 -1.60 1.68
C ALA A 52 -1.33 -3.06 1.69
N MET A 53 -2.58 -3.31 2.10
CA MET A 53 -3.18 -4.65 2.07
C MET A 53 -3.23 -5.25 0.66
N ARG A 54 -3.58 -4.45 -0.36
CA ARG A 54 -3.64 -4.93 -1.75
C ARG A 54 -2.27 -5.28 -2.29
N GLN A 55 -1.25 -4.48 -1.96
CA GLN A 55 0.13 -4.76 -2.33
C GLN A 55 0.62 -6.05 -1.66
N GLY A 56 0.45 -6.18 -0.34
CA GLY A 56 0.82 -7.40 0.39
C GLY A 56 0.08 -8.63 -0.13
N LYS A 57 -1.22 -8.52 -0.42
CA LYS A 57 -2.00 -9.61 -1.02
C LYS A 57 -1.45 -10.04 -2.38
N ALA A 58 -1.15 -9.08 -3.26
CA ALA A 58 -0.61 -9.40 -4.59
C ALA A 58 0.76 -10.10 -4.50
N MET A 59 1.61 -9.68 -3.56
CA MET A 59 2.91 -10.31 -3.31
C MET A 59 2.75 -11.75 -2.80
N VAL A 60 1.90 -11.96 -1.79
CA VAL A 60 1.64 -13.32 -1.24
C VAL A 60 1.00 -14.24 -2.29
N GLU A 61 0.07 -13.73 -3.10
CA GLU A 61 -0.50 -14.51 -4.21
C GLU A 61 0.55 -14.87 -5.28
N SER A 62 1.52 -14.00 -5.54
CA SER A 62 2.63 -14.32 -6.44
C SER A 62 3.53 -15.40 -5.86
N MET A 63 3.94 -15.26 -4.59
CA MET A 63 4.72 -16.26 -3.88
C MET A 63 4.01 -17.62 -3.87
N ALA A 64 2.71 -17.64 -3.57
CA ALA A 64 1.91 -18.86 -3.56
C ALA A 64 1.91 -19.55 -4.93
N ARG A 65 1.68 -18.79 -6.01
CA ARG A 65 1.72 -19.34 -7.38
C ARG A 65 3.09 -19.92 -7.73
N ASP A 66 4.16 -19.23 -7.35
CA ASP A 66 5.52 -19.70 -7.65
C ASP A 66 5.86 -20.96 -6.86
N PHE A 67 5.43 -21.07 -5.60
CA PHE A 67 5.56 -22.28 -4.78
C PHE A 67 4.71 -23.45 -5.28
N GLU A 68 3.48 -23.19 -5.74
CA GLU A 68 2.63 -24.22 -6.37
C GLU A 68 3.28 -24.78 -7.64
N ALA A 69 4.03 -23.94 -8.36
CA ALA A 69 4.76 -24.33 -9.56
C ALA A 69 6.22 -24.74 -9.30
N LEU A 70 6.63 -24.97 -8.04
CA LEU A 70 7.97 -25.41 -7.67
C LEU A 70 8.33 -26.73 -8.39
N VAL A 71 9.49 -26.75 -9.05
CA VAL A 71 10.00 -27.92 -9.75
C VAL A 71 11.15 -28.55 -8.96
N VAL A 72 11.00 -29.84 -8.63
CA VAL A 72 12.07 -30.65 -8.03
C VAL A 72 12.27 -31.89 -8.90
N ARG A 73 13.46 -32.08 -9.47
CA ARG A 73 13.78 -33.24 -10.31
C ARG A 73 14.89 -34.06 -9.67
N LYS A 74 14.85 -35.38 -9.88
CA LYS A 74 15.91 -36.29 -9.44
C LYS A 74 16.96 -36.45 -10.55
N GLY A 75 18.20 -36.76 -10.17
CA GLY A 75 19.27 -37.10 -11.10
C GLY A 75 20.28 -35.99 -11.40
N ASN A 76 20.30 -34.91 -10.61
CA ASN A 76 21.36 -33.92 -10.60
C ASN A 76 21.92 -33.74 -9.18
N GLU A 77 23.12 -33.16 -9.08
CA GLU A 77 23.79 -32.83 -7.81
C GLU A 77 23.50 -31.40 -7.34
N PHE A 78 22.62 -30.69 -8.06
CA PHE A 78 22.29 -29.29 -7.78
C PHE A 78 21.09 -29.16 -6.82
N GLU A 79 21.08 -28.10 -6.04
CA GLU A 79 19.98 -27.75 -5.14
C GLU A 79 18.82 -27.10 -5.92
N TRP A 80 17.59 -27.53 -5.64
CA TRP A 80 16.38 -27.04 -6.30
C TRP A 80 15.69 -25.90 -5.53
N LEU A 81 15.99 -25.79 -4.23
CA LEU A 81 15.48 -24.77 -3.34
C LEU A 81 16.55 -24.50 -2.28
N SER A 82 17.02 -23.26 -2.24
CA SER A 82 17.96 -22.78 -1.23
C SER A 82 17.26 -21.76 -0.34
N ALA A 83 17.46 -21.89 0.96
CA ALA A 83 16.90 -20.98 1.96
C ALA A 83 18.03 -20.54 2.89
N GLU A 84 18.47 -19.31 2.75
CA GLU A 84 19.57 -18.76 3.52
C GLU A 84 19.06 -17.65 4.45
N THR A 85 19.46 -17.66 5.71
CA THR A 85 19.21 -16.53 6.61
C THR A 85 20.34 -15.51 6.43
N PRO A 86 20.04 -14.25 6.06
CA PRO A 86 21.06 -13.24 5.90
C PRO A 86 21.73 -12.94 7.24
N GLN A 87 23.05 -12.73 7.22
CA GLN A 87 23.85 -12.39 8.42
C GLN A 87 23.44 -11.05 9.03
N SER A 88 22.93 -10.13 8.21
CA SER A 88 22.32 -8.88 8.65
C SER A 88 20.82 -8.99 8.44
N MET A 89 20.07 -9.00 9.53
CA MET A 89 18.60 -8.95 9.45
C MET A 89 18.16 -7.62 8.83
N PRO A 90 17.13 -7.62 7.96
CA PRO A 90 16.56 -6.40 7.44
C PRO A 90 15.80 -5.69 8.57
N GLY A 91 16.18 -4.44 8.79
CA GLY A 91 15.65 -3.62 9.88
C GLY A 91 16.30 -2.25 9.93
N GLY A 92 15.68 -1.32 10.66
CA GLY A 92 16.27 -0.01 10.89
C GLY A 92 17.48 -0.13 11.82
N SER A 93 18.64 0.36 11.39
CA SER A 93 19.84 0.50 12.25
C SER A 93 19.47 1.31 13.50
N GLY A 94 19.23 0.62 14.62
CA GLY A 94 18.71 1.25 15.84
C GLY A 94 17.76 0.41 16.71
N GLY A 95 17.69 -0.91 16.54
CA GLY A 95 17.17 -1.84 17.56
C GLY A 95 15.66 -1.89 17.79
N ASN A 96 14.87 -1.04 17.12
CA ASN A 96 13.41 -0.98 17.35
C ASN A 96 12.57 -1.73 16.31
N LEU A 97 13.12 -2.05 15.13
CA LEU A 97 12.42 -2.75 14.03
C LEU A 97 13.34 -3.76 13.33
N GLU A 98 13.86 -4.73 14.08
CA GLU A 98 14.62 -5.84 13.52
C GLU A 98 13.68 -6.97 13.11
N SER A 99 13.74 -7.40 11.84
CA SER A 99 13.01 -8.59 11.39
C SER A 99 13.83 -9.85 11.72
N SER A 100 13.56 -10.45 12.88
CA SER A 100 14.32 -11.60 13.42
C SER A 100 14.21 -12.91 12.61
N ASN A 101 13.38 -12.98 11.57
CA ASN A 101 13.10 -14.21 10.82
C ASN A 101 13.03 -13.96 9.29
N ALA A 102 13.84 -13.05 8.75
CA ALA A 102 13.96 -12.93 7.30
C ALA A 102 14.76 -14.11 6.74
N CYS A 103 14.30 -14.72 5.65
CA CYS A 103 15.09 -15.66 4.85
C CYS A 103 15.11 -15.19 3.39
N ASP A 104 16.25 -15.42 2.76
CA ASP A 104 16.45 -15.29 1.33
C ASP A 104 16.14 -16.67 0.72
N LEU A 105 15.14 -16.72 -0.16
CA LEU A 105 14.66 -17.95 -0.77
C LEU A 105 14.96 -17.90 -2.26
N ILE A 106 15.63 -18.92 -2.79
CA ILE A 106 15.90 -19.07 -4.22
C ILE A 106 15.45 -20.45 -4.65
N PHE A 107 14.57 -20.54 -5.65
CA PHE A 107 14.08 -21.82 -6.15
C PHE A 107 13.66 -21.76 -7.62
N PHE A 108 13.42 -22.93 -8.20
CA PHE A 108 13.00 -23.05 -9.60
C PHE A 108 11.51 -23.34 -9.72
N THR A 109 10.81 -22.55 -10.54
CA THR A 109 9.39 -22.69 -10.86
C THR A 109 9.19 -23.09 -12.32
N ALA A 110 8.06 -23.70 -12.66
CA ALA A 110 7.73 -24.06 -14.04
C ALA A 110 7.47 -22.80 -14.90
N ALA A 111 8.14 -22.67 -16.04
CA ALA A 111 7.94 -21.55 -16.96
C ALA A 111 6.83 -21.88 -17.97
N THR A 112 5.59 -21.48 -17.67
CA THR A 112 4.42 -21.80 -18.52
C THR A 112 4.37 -21.01 -19.83
N ASP A 113 5.13 -19.91 -19.96
CA ASP A 113 5.06 -18.97 -21.10
C ASP A 113 6.15 -19.19 -22.17
N ARG A 114 7.14 -20.07 -21.93
CA ARG A 114 8.31 -20.23 -22.83
C ARG A 114 8.25 -21.45 -23.76
N TYR A 115 7.08 -22.08 -23.86
CA TYR A 115 6.93 -23.39 -24.52
C TYR A 115 6.85 -23.31 -26.06
N GLU A 116 7.79 -22.62 -26.70
CA GLU A 116 8.03 -22.69 -28.15
C GLU A 116 9.38 -23.35 -28.51
N GLY A 117 10.20 -23.71 -27.51
CA GLY A 117 11.49 -24.40 -27.68
C GLY A 117 11.38 -25.91 -27.48
N LYS A 118 12.05 -26.71 -28.32
CA LYS A 118 12.20 -28.16 -28.13
C LYS A 118 13.48 -28.45 -27.32
N ILE A 119 13.30 -28.96 -26.10
CA ILE A 119 14.39 -29.38 -25.20
C ILE A 119 15.31 -30.38 -25.92
N GLY A 120 16.62 -30.14 -25.93
CA GLY A 120 17.61 -31.06 -26.49
C GLY A 120 17.82 -30.98 -28.00
N THR A 121 17.37 -29.91 -28.66
CA THR A 121 17.62 -29.65 -30.10
C THR A 121 18.42 -28.36 -30.31
N SER A 122 18.97 -28.14 -31.52
CA SER A 122 19.72 -26.92 -31.85
C SER A 122 18.87 -25.64 -31.92
N THR A 123 17.54 -25.76 -31.81
CA THR A 123 16.58 -24.66 -31.73
C THR A 123 15.90 -24.62 -30.36
N ASP A 124 16.65 -24.85 -29.29
CA ASP A 124 16.17 -24.64 -27.93
C ASP A 124 16.01 -23.13 -27.68
N LYS A 125 14.76 -22.67 -27.61
CA LYS A 125 14.40 -21.27 -27.38
C LYS A 125 14.07 -20.98 -25.90
N GLY A 126 14.33 -21.92 -24.99
CA GLY A 126 14.14 -21.72 -23.57
C GLY A 126 13.77 -23.02 -22.85
N GLY A 127 14.42 -23.26 -21.71
CA GLY A 127 14.09 -24.35 -20.80
C GLY A 127 12.70 -24.18 -20.15
N ASP A 128 12.21 -25.28 -19.60
CA ASP A 128 10.87 -25.39 -18.99
C ASP A 128 10.80 -24.93 -17.53
N VAL A 129 11.89 -24.37 -17.01
CA VAL A 129 12.04 -23.88 -15.63
C VAL A 129 12.54 -22.44 -15.60
N SER A 130 12.09 -21.66 -14.63
CA SER A 130 12.54 -20.31 -14.34
C SER A 130 13.05 -20.24 -12.90
N CYS A 131 14.11 -19.47 -12.65
CA CYS A 131 14.58 -19.19 -11.30
C CYS A 131 13.80 -17.99 -10.72
N VAL A 132 13.37 -18.10 -9.47
CA VAL A 132 12.73 -17.04 -8.70
C VAL A 132 13.47 -16.88 -7.38
N ALA A 133 13.63 -15.64 -6.94
CA ALA A 133 14.24 -15.29 -5.67
C ALA A 133 13.35 -14.33 -4.89
N TYR A 134 13.20 -14.58 -3.59
CA TYR A 134 12.47 -13.73 -2.65
C TYR A 134 13.39 -13.33 -1.51
N LYS A 135 13.36 -12.05 -1.15
CA LYS A 135 14.16 -11.49 -0.07
C LYS A 135 13.41 -10.35 0.60
N LEU A 136 13.54 -10.26 1.91
CA LEU A 136 13.02 -9.11 2.65
C LEU A 136 14.10 -8.04 2.80
N GLU A 137 13.78 -6.80 2.47
CA GLU A 137 14.70 -5.68 2.59
C GLU A 137 14.04 -4.49 3.28
N TYR A 138 14.81 -3.73 4.06
CA TYR A 138 14.35 -2.51 4.70
C TYR A 138 15.02 -1.29 4.05
N ARG A 139 14.38 -0.75 3.01
CA ARG A 139 14.91 0.34 2.19
C ARG A 139 13.83 1.34 1.80
N ASP A 140 14.25 2.50 1.33
CA ASP A 140 13.33 3.45 0.70
C ASP A 140 12.94 2.89 -0.69
N PRO A 141 11.65 2.78 -1.03
CA PRO A 141 11.19 2.23 -2.31
C PRO A 141 11.36 3.21 -3.49
N ILE A 142 11.60 4.51 -3.21
CA ILE A 142 11.78 5.56 -4.21
C ILE A 142 13.27 5.86 -4.39
N ASP A 143 14.06 5.83 -3.32
CA ASP A 143 15.51 6.04 -3.41
C ASP A 143 16.26 4.74 -3.74
N ALA A 144 16.54 4.56 -5.03
CA ALA A 144 17.24 3.40 -5.55
C ALA A 144 18.78 3.41 -5.29
N GLY A 145 19.33 4.39 -4.57
CA GLY A 145 20.78 4.39 -4.30
C GLY A 145 21.43 5.66 -3.75
N GLY A 146 20.73 6.51 -3.00
CA GLY A 146 21.27 7.75 -2.43
C GLY A 146 21.31 7.76 -0.90
N SER A 147 22.41 8.26 -0.32
CA SER A 147 22.59 8.40 1.13
C SER A 147 21.79 9.56 1.76
N SER A 148 20.55 9.80 1.32
CA SER A 148 19.78 10.98 1.73
C SER A 148 18.35 10.62 2.11
N GLY A 149 18.18 10.16 3.35
CA GLY A 149 16.89 10.11 4.03
C GLY A 149 16.57 8.74 4.62
N ASN A 150 16.89 8.53 5.91
CA ASN A 150 16.32 7.42 6.69
C ASN A 150 14.80 7.57 6.94
N GLU A 151 14.14 8.58 6.36
CA GLU A 151 12.81 9.05 6.75
C GLU A 151 11.67 8.21 6.17
N PHE A 152 11.88 7.52 5.03
CA PHE A 152 10.83 6.75 4.35
C PHE A 152 11.17 5.27 4.12
N LYS A 153 12.06 4.70 4.93
CA LYS A 153 12.38 3.27 4.84
C LYS A 153 11.19 2.41 5.24
N THR A 154 10.84 1.47 4.37
CA THR A 154 9.81 0.46 4.64
C THR A 154 10.33 -0.92 4.27
N PHE A 155 9.64 -1.95 4.75
CA PHE A 155 9.88 -3.31 4.27
C PHE A 155 9.42 -3.42 2.82
N VAL A 156 10.31 -3.95 1.98
CA VAL A 156 10.13 -4.25 0.56
C VAL A 156 10.53 -5.71 0.36
N LEU A 157 9.83 -6.39 -0.55
CA LEU A 157 9.97 -7.82 -0.85
C LEU A 157 10.32 -8.00 -2.33
#